data_AF-H6SSF2-F1
#
_entry.id   AF-H6SSF2-F1
#
_cell.length_a   1.000
_cell.length_b   1.000
_cell.length_c   1.000
_cell.angle_alpha   90.00
_cell.angle_beta   90.00
_cell.angle_gamma   90.00
#
_symmetry.space_group_name_H-M   'P 1'
#
loop_
_entity.id
_entity.type
_entity.pdbx_description
1 polymer ?
#
loop_
_entity_poly.entity_id
_entity_poly.type
_entity_poly.pdbx_seq_one_letter_code
_entity_poly.pdbx_strand_id
1 'polypeptide(L)'
;MRTRAIIAALGIRAARGGDVSMRAYRRRLGGVALGVVFLAPSAWAEDLEFTLLNAVDSDLVAFQVAPAGNDDWGRNLLKHRLPRGVETQVLIPNGMPSCTYDVRGTFANGEVLEEDALDACDLGGYTFEK
;
A
#
# COMPACT_ATOMS: atom_id res chain seq x y z
N MET A 1 5.67 -24.65 6.92
CA MET A 1 4.31 -25.23 6.80
C MET A 1 3.47 -24.26 6.00
N ARG A 2 3.54 -24.24 4.66
CA ARG A 2 2.64 -24.92 3.70
C ARG A 2 1.17 -25.02 4.14
N THR A 3 0.36 -24.04 3.75
CA THR A 3 -1.06 -24.25 3.43
C THR A 3 -1.42 -23.43 2.21
N ARG A 4 -1.52 -24.08 1.05
CA ARG A 4 -2.04 -23.49 -0.19
C ARG A 4 -3.56 -23.55 -0.13
N ALA A 5 -4.24 -22.40 -0.17
CA ALA A 5 -5.68 -22.34 -0.39
C ALA A 5 -5.93 -22.05 -1.87
N ILE A 6 -6.37 -23.07 -2.60
CA ILE A 6 -6.97 -22.99 -3.92
C ILE A 6 -8.44 -22.62 -3.69
N ILE A 7 -8.89 -21.44 -4.13
CA ILE A 7 -10.32 -21.13 -4.19
C ILE A 7 -10.66 -20.65 -5.60
N ALA A 8 -11.70 -21.30 -6.12
CA ALA A 8 -12.16 -21.33 -7.48
C ALA A 8 -12.57 -19.97 -8.04
N ALA A 9 -12.27 -19.78 -9.33
CA ALA A 9 -12.89 -18.77 -10.18
C ALA A 9 -14.39 -19.05 -10.29
N LEU A 10 -15.23 -18.22 -9.66
CA LEU A 10 -16.65 -18.14 -9.99
C LEU A 10 -16.82 -17.13 -11.14
N GLY A 11 -17.13 -17.65 -12.33
CA GLY A 11 -17.52 -16.86 -13.48
C GLY A 11 -18.81 -16.09 -13.21
N ILE A 12 -18.71 -14.75 -13.18
CA ILE A 12 -19.87 -13.87 -13.11
C ILE A 12 -20.49 -13.81 -14.51
N ARG A 13 -21.56 -14.58 -14.72
CA ARG A 13 -22.40 -14.47 -15.92
C ARG A 13 -23.32 -13.26 -15.73
N ALA A 14 -23.02 -12.18 -16.43
CA ALA A 14 -23.86 -10.98 -16.51
C ALA A 14 -25.24 -11.34 -17.09
N ALA A 15 -26.28 -11.23 -16.27
CA ALA A 15 -27.66 -11.28 -16.72
C ALA A 15 -28.09 -9.88 -17.19
N ARG A 16 -28.35 -9.76 -18.49
CA ARG A 16 -29.12 -8.65 -19.08
C ARG A 16 -30.59 -8.81 -18.73
N GLY A 17 -31.27 -7.71 -18.44
CA GLY A 17 -32.69 -7.58 -18.74
C GLY A 17 -33.49 -6.78 -17.72
N GLY A 18 -34.18 -5.76 -18.20
CA GLY A 18 -35.56 -5.51 -17.80
C GLY A 18 -35.85 -4.15 -17.19
N ASP A 19 -36.59 -3.35 -17.97
CA ASP A 19 -37.09 -2.02 -17.71
C ASP A 19 -37.76 -1.78 -16.34
N VAL A 20 -37.60 -0.54 -15.87
CA VAL A 20 -38.19 0.00 -14.64
C VAL A 20 -39.70 0.20 -14.81
N SER A 21 -40.42 -0.43 -13.88
CA SER A 21 -41.84 -0.37 -13.55
C SER A 21 -42.55 0.98 -13.71
N MET A 22 -43.82 0.95 -14.13
CA MET A 22 -44.86 1.78 -13.52
C MET A 22 -46.27 1.25 -13.83
N ARG A 23 -46.84 0.45 -12.93
CA ARG A 23 -48.31 0.31 -12.79
C ARG A 23 -48.71 0.20 -11.33
N ALA A 24 -49.26 1.32 -10.86
CA ALA A 24 -50.30 1.51 -9.85
C ALA A 24 -50.66 0.34 -8.90
N TYR A 25 -50.38 0.59 -7.61
CA TYR A 25 -51.38 0.67 -6.54
C TYR A 25 -52.38 -0.49 -6.39
N ARG A 26 -52.20 -1.33 -5.34
CA ARG A 26 -53.24 -1.63 -4.31
C ARG A 26 -52.82 -2.72 -3.30
N ARG A 27 -52.98 -2.35 -2.03
CA ARG A 27 -53.35 -3.16 -0.83
C ARG A 27 -52.37 -4.20 -0.24
N ARG A 28 -51.86 -3.78 0.93
CA ARG A 28 -51.84 -4.41 2.28
C ARG A 28 -50.87 -5.57 2.60
N LEU A 29 -50.16 -5.30 3.71
CA LEU A 29 -49.60 -6.18 4.76
C LEU A 29 -48.23 -6.83 4.52
N GLY A 30 -47.25 -6.32 5.29
CA GLY A 30 -46.40 -7.14 6.14
C GLY A 30 -45.22 -7.85 5.47
N GLY A 31 -44.09 -7.17 5.37
CA GLY A 31 -42.80 -7.81 5.09
C GLY A 31 -41.71 -7.12 5.89
N VAL A 32 -41.35 -7.67 7.06
CA VAL A 32 -40.10 -7.32 7.73
C VAL A 32 -38.98 -7.99 6.94
N ALA A 33 -38.38 -7.25 6.01
CA ALA A 33 -37.16 -7.70 5.34
C ALA A 33 -36.00 -7.51 6.34
N LEU A 34 -35.49 -8.61 6.88
CA LEU A 34 -34.24 -8.66 7.63
C LEU A 34 -33.09 -8.23 6.71
N GLY A 35 -32.64 -6.99 6.88
CA GLY A 35 -31.49 -6.45 6.16
C GLY A 35 -30.20 -7.10 6.67
N VAL A 36 -29.54 -7.89 5.81
CA VAL A 36 -28.17 -8.36 6.06
C VAL A 36 -27.24 -7.17 5.84
N VAL A 37 -26.68 -6.63 6.93
CA VAL A 37 -25.65 -5.58 6.87
C VAL A 37 -24.32 -6.27 6.59
N PHE A 38 -23.79 -6.10 5.38
CA PHE A 38 -22.42 -6.48 5.05
C PHE A 38 -21.46 -5.49 5.74
N LEU A 39 -20.77 -5.95 6.78
CA LEU A 39 -19.64 -5.23 7.37
C LEU A 39 -18.43 -5.45 6.46
N ALA A 40 -18.13 -4.47 5.60
CA ALA A 40 -16.87 -4.45 4.87
C ALA A 40 -15.73 -4.21 5.88
N PRO A 41 -14.63 -4.99 5.84
CA PRO A 41 -13.45 -4.64 6.61
C PRO A 41 -12.92 -3.31 6.09
N SER A 42 -12.89 -2.31 6.97
CA SER A 42 -12.11 -1.10 6.75
C SER A 42 -10.64 -1.51 6.68
N ALA A 43 -9.98 -1.24 5.55
CA ALA A 43 -8.52 -1.25 5.49
C ALA A 43 -8.05 0.04 6.18
N TRP A 44 -7.55 -0.07 7.41
CA TRP A 44 -6.90 1.04 8.08
C TRP A 44 -5.49 1.12 7.50
N ALA A 45 -5.13 2.30 6.98
CA ALA A 45 -3.78 2.57 6.55
C ALA A 45 -2.91 2.70 7.81
N GLU A 46 -2.24 1.63 8.20
CA GLU A 46 -1.34 1.63 9.35
C GLU A 46 -0.04 2.35 8.99
N ASP A 47 0.55 3.06 9.95
CA ASP A 47 1.88 3.64 9.74
C ASP A 47 2.90 2.51 9.63
N LEU A 48 3.81 2.60 8.65
CA LEU A 48 4.88 1.62 8.44
C LEU A 48 6.20 2.21 8.93
N GLU A 49 6.89 1.47 9.79
CA GLU A 49 8.21 1.85 10.29
C GLU A 49 9.23 0.78 9.93
N PHE A 50 10.40 1.20 9.47
CA PHE A 50 11.52 0.30 9.19
C PHE A 50 12.87 0.99 9.42
N THR A 51 13.89 0.17 9.62
CA THR A 51 15.28 0.62 9.77
C THR A 51 15.90 0.90 8.40
N LEU A 52 16.37 2.12 8.18
CA LEU A 52 17.12 2.50 6.99
C LEU A 52 18.61 2.62 7.32
N LEU A 53 19.47 1.86 6.64
CA LEU A 53 20.93 1.94 6.74
C LEU A 53 21.53 2.54 5.46
N ASN A 54 22.44 3.49 5.62
CA ASN A 54 23.26 4.00 4.51
C ASN A 54 24.63 3.32 4.49
N ALA A 55 24.85 2.32 3.63
CA ALA A 55 26.17 1.70 3.43
C ALA A 55 26.97 2.31 2.26
N VAL A 56 26.40 3.30 1.55
CA VAL A 56 27.05 4.01 0.43
C VAL A 56 28.14 4.97 0.95
N ASP A 57 29.21 5.15 0.18
CA ASP A 57 30.30 6.09 0.49
C ASP A 57 29.95 7.57 0.22
N SER A 58 28.74 7.97 0.62
CA SER A 58 28.23 9.33 0.56
C SER A 58 27.06 9.47 1.52
N ASP A 59 26.85 10.68 2.05
CA ASP A 59 25.72 10.92 2.95
C ASP A 59 24.40 10.93 2.17
N LEU A 60 23.42 10.19 2.67
CA LEU A 60 22.06 10.20 2.15
C LEU A 60 21.37 11.50 2.60
N VAL A 61 20.92 12.30 1.64
CA VAL A 61 20.32 13.62 1.89
C VAL A 61 18.80 13.65 1.70
N ALA A 62 18.27 12.72 0.91
CA ALA A 62 16.83 12.49 0.82
C ALA A 62 16.52 11.01 0.70
N PHE A 63 15.45 10.59 1.37
CA PHE A 63 14.84 9.28 1.23
C PHE A 63 13.36 9.46 0.95
N GLN A 64 12.89 8.87 -0.15
CA GLN A 64 11.56 9.05 -0.71
C GLN A 64 10.97 7.69 -1.06
N VAL A 65 9.65 7.62 -1.06
CA VAL A 65 8.91 6.42 -1.42
C VAL A 65 7.73 6.78 -2.31
N ALA A 66 7.39 5.87 -3.22
CA ALA A 66 6.22 5.99 -4.08
C ALA A 66 5.47 4.64 -4.14
N PRO A 67 4.18 4.63 -4.49
CA PRO A 67 3.51 3.39 -4.86
C PRO A 67 4.27 2.69 -5.99
N ALA A 68 4.37 1.36 -5.93
CA ALA A 68 5.12 0.62 -6.93
C ALA A 68 4.68 0.92 -8.37
N GLY A 69 5.64 1.24 -9.23
CA GLY A 69 5.45 1.66 -10.62
C GLY A 69 5.01 3.12 -10.81
N ASN A 70 5.17 3.98 -9.80
CA ASN A 70 4.80 5.39 -9.87
C ASN A 70 6.00 6.31 -9.61
N ASP A 71 6.27 7.22 -10.54
CA ASP A 71 7.37 8.18 -10.47
C ASP A 71 7.04 9.47 -9.69
N ASP A 72 5.90 9.53 -8.99
CA ASP A 72 5.57 10.63 -8.08
C ASP A 72 6.13 10.35 -6.67
N TRP A 73 7.42 10.69 -6.50
CA TRP A 73 8.27 10.33 -5.35
C TRP A 73 7.92 10.99 -4.00
N GLY A 74 6.83 11.75 -3.91
CA GLY A 74 6.38 12.33 -2.65
C GLY A 74 7.45 13.16 -1.91
N ARG A 75 7.34 13.21 -0.58
CA ARG A 75 8.22 14.03 0.28
C ARG A 75 9.43 13.24 0.78
N ASN A 76 10.50 13.97 1.12
CA ASN A 76 11.60 13.41 1.89
C ASN A 76 11.13 12.97 3.29
N LEU A 77 11.43 11.73 3.66
CA LEU A 77 11.11 11.12 4.94
C LEU A 77 12.24 11.24 5.97
N LEU A 78 13.44 11.68 5.56
CA LEU A 78 14.53 11.95 6.49
C LEU A 78 14.27 13.22 7.31
N LYS A 79 14.57 13.16 8.61
CA LYS A 79 14.60 14.35 9.49
C LYS A 79 15.91 15.13 9.34
N HIS A 80 17.01 14.41 9.16
CA HIS A 80 18.36 14.93 8.99
C HIS A 80 19.10 14.07 7.96
N ARG A 81 20.21 14.56 7.41
CA ARG A 81 21.07 13.73 6.55
C ARG A 81 21.53 12.48 7.33
N LEU A 82 21.67 11.37 6.63
CA LEU A 82 22.12 10.10 7.19
C LEU A 82 23.55 9.79 6.71
N PRO A 83 24.57 9.92 7.57
CA PRO A 83 25.95 9.64 7.19
C PRO A 83 26.17 8.17 6.84
N ARG A 84 27.29 7.88 6.16
CA ARG A 84 27.72 6.51 5.90
C ARG A 84 27.83 5.68 7.19
N GLY A 85 27.35 4.44 7.13
CA GLY A 85 27.38 3.46 8.21
C GLY A 85 26.39 3.75 9.34
N VAL A 86 25.52 4.74 9.18
CA VAL A 86 24.51 5.11 10.18
C VAL A 86 23.16 4.57 9.75
N GLU A 87 22.42 4.05 10.73
CA GLU A 87 21.03 3.65 10.57
C GLU A 87 20.07 4.64 11.26
N THR A 88 18.83 4.71 10.77
CA THR A 88 17.75 5.46 11.39
C THR A 88 16.42 4.75 11.17
N GLN A 89 15.47 4.93 12.09
CA GLN A 89 14.08 4.59 11.80
C GLN A 89 13.48 5.61 10.84
N VAL A 90 12.70 5.11 9.87
CA VAL A 90 11.89 5.91 8.96
C VAL A 90 10.44 5.49 9.09
N LEU A 91 9.55 6.48 9.09
CA LEU A 91 8.10 6.29 9.16
C LEU A 91 7.46 6.68 7.82
N ILE A 92 6.71 5.76 7.22
CA ILE A 92 5.76 6.03 6.14
C ILE A 92 4.38 6.20 6.77
N PRO A 93 3.84 7.43 6.85
CA PRO A 93 2.52 7.66 7.44
C PRO A 93 1.41 7.17 6.50
N ASN A 94 0.38 6.54 7.06
CA ASN A 94 -0.76 5.98 6.31
C ASN A 94 -0.31 5.01 5.19
N GLY A 95 0.31 3.90 5.57
CA GLY A 95 0.75 2.85 4.67
C GLY A 95 -0.37 2.34 3.74
N MET A 96 0.01 1.89 2.55
CA MET A 96 -0.90 1.33 1.57
C MET A 96 -1.23 -0.13 1.91
N PRO A 97 -2.47 -0.60 1.65
CA PRO A 97 -2.85 -1.98 1.89
C PRO A 97 -2.00 -3.02 1.12
N SER A 98 -1.37 -2.63 0.01
CA SER A 98 -0.51 -3.50 -0.79
C SER A 98 0.89 -3.68 -0.20
N CYS A 99 1.34 -2.78 0.70
CA CYS A 99 2.70 -2.73 1.26
C CYS A 99 3.86 -2.63 0.25
N THR A 100 3.58 -2.59 -1.05
CA THR A 100 4.59 -2.56 -2.11
C THR A 100 4.94 -1.13 -2.50
N TYR A 101 6.20 -0.75 -2.34
CA TYR A 101 6.72 0.58 -2.61
C TYR A 101 7.97 0.54 -3.47
N ASP A 102 8.14 1.56 -4.29
CA ASP A 102 9.46 1.89 -4.83
C ASP A 102 10.12 2.89 -3.86
N VAL A 103 11.43 2.75 -3.67
CA VAL A 103 12.19 3.63 -2.79
C VAL A 103 13.29 4.34 -3.55
N ARG A 104 13.56 5.59 -3.19
CA ARG A 104 14.59 6.42 -3.80
C ARG A 104 15.47 7.06 -2.75
N GLY A 105 16.78 6.88 -2.91
CA GLY A 105 17.82 7.55 -2.13
C GLY A 105 18.56 8.57 -2.99
N THR A 106 18.59 9.84 -2.55
CA THR A 106 19.45 10.87 -3.15
C THR A 106 20.63 11.15 -2.22
N PHE A 107 21.84 11.10 -2.76
CA PHE A 107 23.09 11.22 -2.02
C PHE A 107 23.77 12.56 -2.25
N ALA A 108 24.64 12.94 -1.31
CA ALA A 108 25.35 14.23 -1.31
C ALA A 108 26.25 14.44 -2.54
N ASN A 109 26.74 13.37 -3.14
CA ASN A 109 27.55 13.37 -4.36
C ASN A 109 26.71 13.54 -5.65
N GLY A 110 25.38 13.66 -5.53
CA GLY A 110 24.45 13.76 -6.67
C GLY A 110 24.01 12.41 -7.22
N GLU A 111 24.45 11.30 -6.64
CA GLU A 111 23.98 9.97 -6.99
C GLU A 111 22.53 9.77 -6.55
N VAL A 112 21.78 9.01 -7.35
CA VAL A 112 20.43 8.55 -7.01
C VAL A 112 20.41 7.04 -7.16
N LEU A 113 19.94 6.35 -6.12
CA LEU A 113 19.67 4.92 -6.14
C LEU A 113 18.18 4.68 -5.95
N GLU A 114 17.65 3.73 -6.70
CA GLU A 114 16.24 3.33 -6.66
C GLU A 114 16.16 1.82 -6.52
N GLU A 115 15.15 1.37 -5.80
CA GLU A 115 14.79 -0.05 -5.69
C GLU A 115 13.28 -0.17 -5.81
N ASP A 116 12.86 -1.07 -6.69
CA ASP A 116 11.47 -1.20 -7.09
C ASP A 116 10.78 -2.32 -6.30
N ALA A 117 9.49 -2.14 -6.07
CA ALA A 117 8.58 -3.15 -5.55
C ALA A 117 9.03 -3.82 -4.23
N LEU A 118 9.59 -3.04 -3.30
CA LEU A 118 9.89 -3.48 -1.94
C LEU A 118 8.62 -3.74 -1.13
N ASP A 119 8.58 -4.87 -0.43
CA ASP A 119 7.52 -5.20 0.53
C ASP A 119 7.82 -4.62 1.91
N ALA A 120 7.34 -3.41 2.17
CA ALA A 120 7.60 -2.68 3.41
C ALA A 120 6.96 -3.32 4.66
N CYS A 121 6.03 -4.29 4.50
CA CYS A 121 5.37 -4.94 5.64
C CYS A 121 6.19 -6.11 6.20
N ASP A 122 7.02 -6.75 5.37
CA ASP A 122 7.83 -7.91 5.76
C ASP A 122 9.33 -7.59 5.92
N LEU A 123 9.84 -6.50 5.34
CA LEU A 123 11.28 -6.22 5.25
C LEU A 123 11.93 -5.89 6.62
N GLY A 124 11.25 -5.16 7.50
CA GLY A 124 11.80 -4.67 8.78
C GLY A 124 12.93 -3.63 8.67
N GLY A 125 13.67 -3.61 7.56
CA GLY A 125 14.69 -2.61 7.25
C GLY A 125 15.18 -2.68 5.82
N TYR A 126 15.78 -1.60 5.34
CA TYR A 126 16.36 -1.48 4.00
C TYR A 126 17.77 -0.86 4.08
N THR A 127 18.68 -1.34 3.25
CA THR A 127 20.05 -0.84 3.18
C THR A 127 20.34 -0.36 1.77
N PHE A 128 20.77 0.90 1.63
CA PHE A 128 21.43 1.32 0.39
C PHE A 128 22.88 0.86 0.43
N GLU A 129 23.28 0.07 -0.55
CA GLU A 129 24.65 -0.43 -0.71
C GLU A 129 25.13 -0.25 -2.15
N LYS A 130 26.46 -0.15 -2.31
CA LYS A 130 27.14 0.03 -3.59
C LYS A 130 28.56 -0.50 -3.54
#